data_AF-A0AAF3J1L6-F1
#
_entry.id   AF-A0AAF3J1L6-F1
#
_cell.length_a   1.000
_cell.length_b   1.000
_cell.length_c   1.000
_cell.angle_alpha   90.00
_cell.angle_beta   90.00
_cell.angle_gamma   90.00
#
_symmetry.space_group_name_H-M   'P 1'
#
loop_
_entity.id
_entity.type
_entity.pdbx_description
1 polymer ?
#
loop_
_entity_poly.entity_id
_entity_poly.type
_entity_poly.pdbx_seq_one_letter_code
_entity_poly.pdbx_strand_id
1 'polypeptide(L)'
;MGLNGINAPEKVDLFELWKRSEGPSTAPLGTPVIHQSAIGERFSSSRSTLWTNFSQLSPSDQGRFFSKLTSVWPFPWERRAVSWPIHASIIANSLTSSLIATRICADMILYEPKAKFFDVIRRTPKSPLVFGVYSSGVAFYMLHMSFITPKIFTEDDPCSSCTLSKGVLISLATGIALPLLSTPYIAYYVLLQREPKMKYPLITKSQEMLAIAFTGNKAARSLLPVLVPFQVAVAAISAYVLLWGRNRIFSTMDADPDLAKEVMTAAQVMEGPKEKIMKWLHNAPLLSGFVAEPAPENEKLR
;
A
#
# COMPACT_ATOMS: atom_id res chain seq x y z
N MET A 1 -37.42 22.98 16.48
CA MET A 1 -37.01 22.71 15.08
C MET A 1 -36.00 23.76 14.68
N GLY A 2 -34.81 23.36 14.24
CA GLY A 2 -33.77 24.27 13.76
C GLY A 2 -32.37 23.83 14.16
N LEU A 3 -31.89 22.76 13.53
CA LEU A 3 -30.52 22.25 13.62
C LEU A 3 -29.53 23.30 13.10
N ASN A 4 -28.55 23.72 13.92
CA ASN A 4 -27.39 24.48 13.48
C ASN A 4 -26.13 23.89 14.11
N GLY A 5 -25.13 23.62 13.28
CA GLY A 5 -23.77 23.33 13.72
C GLY A 5 -23.30 21.89 13.50
N ILE A 6 -23.29 21.41 12.26
CA ILE A 6 -22.34 20.34 11.90
C ILE A 6 -20.97 21.03 11.80
N ASN A 7 -20.26 21.09 12.93
CA ASN A 7 -18.88 21.53 12.96
C ASN A 7 -18.05 20.61 12.05
N ALA A 8 -17.20 21.22 11.23
CA ALA A 8 -16.13 20.54 10.53
C ALA A 8 -15.29 19.71 11.52
N PRO A 9 -14.69 18.56 11.11
CA PRO A 9 -13.89 17.77 12.03
C PRO A 9 -12.75 18.64 12.57
N GLU A 10 -12.82 18.93 13.86
CA GLU A 10 -11.80 19.64 14.62
C GLU A 10 -10.46 18.90 14.42
N LYS A 11 -9.42 19.62 13.98
CA LYS A 11 -8.08 19.03 13.86
C LYS A 11 -7.61 18.73 15.28
N VAL A 12 -7.74 17.46 15.68
CA VAL A 12 -7.30 16.98 16.99
C VAL A 12 -5.79 17.17 17.11
N ASP A 13 -5.36 18.10 17.96
CA ASP A 13 -3.95 18.32 18.27
C ASP A 13 -3.46 17.28 19.28
N LEU A 14 -2.74 16.28 18.77
CA LEU A 14 -2.14 15.21 19.56
C LEU A 14 -1.16 15.69 20.62
N PHE A 15 -0.51 16.84 20.42
CA PHE A 15 0.37 17.43 21.42
C PHE A 15 -0.46 18.00 22.58
N GLU A 16 -1.63 18.56 22.31
CA GLU A 16 -2.56 18.98 23.37
C GLU A 16 -3.16 17.78 24.11
N LEU A 17 -3.55 16.72 23.40
CA LEU A 17 -4.00 15.47 24.04
C LEU A 17 -2.91 14.87 24.94
N TRP A 18 -1.67 14.87 24.45
CA TRP A 18 -0.51 14.38 25.20
C TRP A 18 -0.20 15.27 26.41
N LYS A 19 -0.18 16.60 26.24
CA LYS A 19 0.00 17.58 27.32
C LYS A 19 -1.10 17.50 28.38
N ARG A 20 -2.34 17.20 27.98
CA ARG A 20 -3.47 16.95 28.89
C ARG A 20 -3.31 15.66 29.69
N SER A 21 -2.57 14.68 29.18
CA SER A 21 -2.29 13.42 29.86
C SER A 21 -1.12 13.48 30.85
N GLU A 22 -0.24 14.48 30.75
CA GLU A 22 0.85 14.74 31.72
C GLU A 22 0.39 15.55 32.97
N GLY A 23 -0.81 16.14 32.94
CA GLY A 23 -1.36 16.85 34.09
C GLY A 23 -1.76 15.89 35.22
N PRO A 24 -1.65 16.28 36.50
CA PRO A 24 -2.15 15.47 37.61
C PRO A 24 -3.64 15.18 37.36
N SER A 25 -3.97 13.90 37.33
CA SER A 25 -5.29 13.38 36.98
C SER A 25 -6.34 13.84 37.99
N THR A 26 -6.87 15.05 37.84
CA THR A 26 -8.14 15.44 38.47
C THR A 26 -9.26 14.92 37.59
N ALA A 27 -9.51 13.61 37.66
CA ALA A 27 -10.67 13.02 37.05
C ALA A 27 -11.93 13.66 37.68
N PRO A 28 -12.83 14.27 36.89
CA PRO A 28 -14.16 14.58 37.40
C PRO A 28 -14.87 13.27 37.71
N LEU A 29 -15.36 13.18 38.95
CA LEU A 29 -16.10 12.07 39.54
C LEU A 29 -17.26 11.65 38.60
N GLY A 30 -17.13 10.53 37.87
CA GLY A 30 -18.27 9.98 37.12
C GLY A 30 -18.02 9.20 35.83
N THR A 31 -16.79 8.86 35.42
CA THR A 31 -16.57 7.93 34.29
C THR A 31 -16.41 6.49 34.80
N PRO A 32 -17.00 5.49 34.14
CA PRO A 32 -16.94 4.10 34.59
C PRO A 32 -15.50 3.59 34.48
N VAL A 33 -14.91 3.28 35.64
CA VAL A 33 -13.66 2.56 35.77
C VAL A 33 -13.86 1.18 35.15
N ILE A 34 -13.23 0.93 34.00
CA ILE A 34 -13.06 -0.44 33.50
C ILE A 34 -12.16 -1.14 34.51
N HIS A 35 -12.75 -1.90 35.43
CA HIS A 35 -12.01 -2.76 36.34
C HIS A 35 -11.29 -3.84 35.52
N GLN A 36 -10.00 -3.62 35.24
CA GLN A 36 -9.12 -4.68 34.80
C GLN A 36 -8.82 -5.59 36.00
N SER A 37 -8.92 -6.90 35.79
CA SER A 37 -8.61 -7.89 36.82
C SER A 37 -7.10 -7.89 37.11
N ALA A 38 -6.73 -8.14 38.38
CA ALA A 38 -5.34 -8.17 38.86
C ALA A 38 -4.42 -9.16 38.12
N ILE A 39 -4.99 -10.06 37.31
CA ILE A 39 -4.25 -11.02 36.46
C ILE A 39 -3.92 -10.39 35.09
N GLY A 40 -4.73 -9.44 34.60
CA GLY A 40 -4.44 -8.65 33.39
C GLY A 40 -3.33 -7.61 33.60
N GLU A 41 -3.16 -7.10 34.81
CA GLU A 41 -2.09 -6.16 35.19
C GLU A 41 -0.68 -6.79 35.18
N ARG A 42 -0.57 -8.10 35.42
CA ARG A 42 0.74 -8.79 35.46
C ARG A 42 1.24 -9.25 34.09
N PHE A 43 0.35 -9.35 33.09
CA PHE A 43 0.71 -9.77 31.73
C PHE A 43 0.55 -8.65 30.69
N SER A 44 -0.15 -7.56 31.01
CA SER A 44 -0.01 -6.31 30.26
C SER A 44 1.11 -5.49 30.92
N SER A 45 2.31 -5.57 30.32
CA SER A 45 3.25 -4.45 30.41
C SER A 45 2.44 -3.17 30.22
N SER A 46 2.43 -2.30 31.23
CA SER A 46 1.61 -1.08 31.29
C SER A 46 1.50 -0.44 29.91
N ARG A 47 0.32 -0.50 29.29
CA ARG A 47 0.05 0.21 28.03
C ARG A 47 0.46 1.66 28.26
N SER A 48 1.42 2.17 27.51
CA SER A 48 1.91 3.52 27.72
C SER A 48 0.78 4.52 27.51
N THR A 49 0.83 5.66 28.20
CA THR A 49 -0.13 6.76 28.05
C THR A 49 -0.26 7.21 26.59
N LEU A 50 0.79 6.95 25.78
CA LEU A 50 0.81 7.17 24.34
C LEU A 50 -0.15 6.24 23.59
N TRP A 51 -0.20 4.95 23.92
CA TRP A 51 -1.17 4.02 23.35
C TRP A 51 -2.61 4.43 23.64
N THR A 52 -2.88 4.90 24.87
CA THR A 52 -4.22 5.37 25.25
C THR A 52 -4.63 6.70 24.62
N ASN A 53 -3.68 7.50 24.14
CA ASN A 53 -3.97 8.75 23.41
C ASN A 53 -4.08 8.49 21.91
N PHE A 54 -3.25 7.59 21.37
CA PHE A 54 -3.32 7.15 19.99
C PHE A 54 -4.64 6.41 19.71
N SER A 55 -5.13 5.63 20.67
CA SER A 55 -6.41 4.93 20.61
C SER A 55 -7.63 5.85 20.50
N GLN A 56 -7.52 7.10 20.97
CA GLN A 56 -8.61 8.07 20.92
C GLN A 56 -8.78 8.71 19.53
N LEU A 57 -7.81 8.53 18.63
CA LEU A 57 -7.88 9.04 17.27
C LEU A 57 -8.75 8.18 16.37
N SER A 58 -9.34 8.79 15.33
CA SER A 58 -9.99 8.03 14.26
C SER A 58 -8.98 7.13 13.53
N PRO A 59 -9.38 5.94 13.03
CA PRO A 59 -8.48 5.04 12.29
C PRO A 59 -7.76 5.70 11.09
N SER A 60 -8.41 6.66 10.43
CA SER A 60 -7.82 7.44 9.34
C SER A 60 -6.75 8.42 9.81
N ASP A 61 -6.92 9.01 11.00
CA ASP A 61 -5.97 9.97 11.56
C ASP A 61 -4.78 9.23 12.20
N GLN A 62 -5.02 8.08 12.82
CA GLN A 62 -3.98 7.13 13.24
C GLN A 62 -3.04 6.78 12.08
N GLY A 63 -3.62 6.40 10.94
CA GLY A 63 -2.86 6.06 9.72
C GLY A 63 -2.02 7.20 9.17
N ARG A 64 -2.58 8.41 9.12
CA ARG A 64 -1.87 9.62 8.65
C ARG A 64 -0.75 10.01 9.60
N PHE A 65 -1.01 9.95 10.90
CA PHE A 65 -0.04 10.28 11.93
C PHE A 65 1.13 9.30 11.90
N PHE A 66 0.86 7.99 11.92
CA PHE A 66 1.91 6.97 11.89
C PHE A 66 2.75 7.05 10.61
N SER A 67 2.14 7.39 9.48
CA SER A 67 2.88 7.66 8.23
C SER A 67 3.81 8.87 8.33
N LYS A 68 3.42 9.93 9.06
CA LYS A 68 4.32 11.08 9.32
C LYS A 68 5.41 10.71 10.32
N LEU A 69 5.04 10.05 11.41
CA LEU A 69 5.96 9.56 12.45
C LEU A 69 7.08 8.70 11.86
N THR A 70 6.71 7.68 11.08
CA THR A 70 7.68 6.79 10.43
C THR A 70 8.63 7.52 9.49
N SER A 71 8.21 8.64 8.87
CA SER A 71 9.07 9.41 7.98
C SER A 71 10.16 10.21 8.73
N VAL A 72 9.84 10.72 9.92
CA VAL A 72 10.75 11.49 10.79
C VAL A 72 11.58 10.57 11.70
N TRP A 73 11.21 9.29 11.78
CA TRP A 73 11.79 8.35 12.73
C TRP A 73 13.34 8.34 12.72
N PRO A 74 13.99 8.54 13.88
CA PRO A 74 15.44 8.74 13.97
C PRO A 74 16.24 7.48 13.65
N PHE A 75 15.68 6.29 13.93
CA PHE A 75 16.36 5.02 13.66
C PHE A 75 16.16 4.57 12.20
N PRO A 76 17.20 4.59 11.36
CA PRO A 76 17.05 4.37 9.92
C PRO A 76 16.63 2.94 9.56
N TRP A 77 17.03 1.95 10.36
CA TRP A 77 16.69 0.54 10.13
C TRP A 77 15.22 0.23 10.42
N GLU A 78 14.67 0.81 11.50
CA GLU A 78 13.26 0.68 11.85
C GLU A 78 12.37 1.39 10.82
N ARG A 79 12.79 2.59 10.39
CA ARG A 79 12.13 3.33 9.30
C ARG A 79 12.12 2.56 7.98
N ARG A 80 13.26 1.95 7.61
CA ARG A 80 13.35 1.10 6.41
C ARG A 80 12.49 -0.15 6.54
N ALA A 81 12.43 -0.74 7.72
CA ALA A 81 11.61 -1.93 7.94
C ALA A 81 10.11 -1.67 7.72
N VAL A 82 9.62 -0.47 7.98
CA VAL A 82 8.21 -0.12 7.70
C VAL A 82 7.95 0.27 6.24
N SER A 83 8.90 0.97 5.61
CA SER A 83 8.71 1.54 4.26
C SER A 83 9.12 0.60 3.11
N TRP A 84 10.20 -0.16 3.28
CA TRP A 84 10.80 -0.96 2.22
C TRP A 84 10.01 -2.21 1.79
N PRO A 85 9.26 -2.92 2.66
CA PRO A 85 8.48 -4.09 2.27
C PRO A 85 7.51 -3.84 1.10
N ILE A 86 6.91 -2.64 1.03
CA ILE A 86 6.01 -2.25 -0.08
C ILE A 86 6.80 -2.22 -1.39
N HIS A 87 7.96 -1.56 -1.40
CA HIS A 87 8.81 -1.46 -2.58
C HIS A 87 9.36 -2.81 -3.02
N ALA A 88 9.85 -3.61 -2.09
CA ALA A 88 10.36 -4.96 -2.37
C ALA A 88 9.29 -5.83 -3.03
N SER A 89 8.05 -5.74 -2.55
CA SER A 89 6.94 -6.52 -3.09
C SER A 89 6.48 -6.02 -4.47
N ILE A 90 6.51 -4.70 -4.72
CA ILE A 90 6.26 -4.12 -6.06
C ILE A 90 7.32 -4.61 -7.06
N ILE A 91 8.60 -4.64 -6.66
CA ILE A 91 9.69 -5.12 -7.51
C ILE A 91 9.51 -6.61 -7.80
N ALA A 92 9.19 -7.42 -6.79
CA ALA A 92 8.93 -8.84 -6.97
C ALA A 92 7.77 -9.10 -7.94
N ASN A 93 6.65 -8.39 -7.78
CA ASN A 93 5.51 -8.47 -8.70
C ASN A 93 5.86 -8.03 -10.12
N SER A 94 6.67 -6.98 -10.26
CA SER A 94 7.14 -6.52 -11.56
C SER A 94 8.01 -7.57 -12.25
N LEU A 95 8.87 -8.25 -11.50
CA LEU A 95 9.71 -9.33 -11.99
C LEU A 95 8.89 -10.55 -12.43
N THR A 96 7.97 -11.02 -11.59
CA THR A 96 7.13 -12.18 -11.93
C THR A 96 6.22 -11.88 -13.12
N SER A 97 5.63 -10.69 -13.17
CA SER A 97 4.82 -10.24 -14.29
C SER A 97 5.64 -10.17 -15.59
N SER A 98 6.87 -9.67 -15.54
CA SER A 98 7.78 -9.65 -16.70
C SER A 98 8.10 -11.06 -17.21
N LEU A 99 8.38 -12.00 -16.31
CA LEU A 99 8.69 -13.39 -16.68
C LEU A 99 7.48 -14.11 -17.28
N ILE A 100 6.28 -13.88 -16.73
CA ILE A 100 5.03 -14.42 -17.27
C ILE A 100 4.75 -13.81 -18.65
N ALA A 101 4.83 -12.48 -18.75
CA ALA A 101 4.52 -11.76 -19.98
C ALA A 101 5.44 -12.17 -21.12
N THR A 102 6.74 -12.30 -20.87
CA THR A 102 7.71 -12.76 -21.87
C THR A 102 7.46 -14.19 -22.31
N ARG A 103 7.13 -15.13 -21.41
CA ARG A 103 6.79 -16.50 -21.83
C ARG A 103 5.53 -16.57 -22.68
N ILE A 104 4.50 -15.81 -22.33
CA ILE A 104 3.26 -15.75 -23.09
C ILE A 104 3.50 -15.12 -24.47
N CYS A 105 4.29 -14.03 -24.53
CA CYS A 105 4.63 -13.39 -25.80
C CYS A 105 5.52 -14.29 -26.69
N ALA A 106 6.43 -15.07 -26.12
CA ALA A 106 7.25 -16.02 -26.87
C ALA A 106 6.40 -17.09 -27.55
N ASP A 107 5.38 -17.61 -26.86
CA ASP A 107 4.49 -18.65 -27.37
C ASP A 107 3.44 -18.10 -28.34
N MET A 108 2.75 -17.02 -27.97
CA MET A 108 1.64 -16.49 -28.78
C MET A 108 2.10 -15.64 -29.97
N ILE A 109 3.16 -14.84 -29.81
CA ILE A 109 3.59 -13.88 -30.85
C ILE A 109 4.71 -14.44 -31.71
N LEU A 110 5.69 -15.10 -31.11
CA LEU A 110 6.85 -15.64 -31.84
C LEU A 110 6.69 -17.11 -32.23
N TYR A 111 5.70 -17.83 -31.69
CA TYR A 111 5.56 -19.27 -31.84
C TYR A 111 6.81 -20.07 -31.43
N GLU A 112 7.66 -19.49 -30.57
CA GLU A 112 8.94 -20.04 -30.10
C GLU A 112 8.95 -20.12 -28.56
N PRO A 113 8.35 -21.15 -27.94
CA PRO A 113 8.21 -21.23 -26.47
C PRO A 113 9.55 -21.34 -25.72
N LYS A 114 10.63 -21.70 -26.42
CA LYS A 114 12.00 -21.86 -25.90
C LYS A 114 12.87 -20.61 -26.05
N ALA A 115 12.34 -19.51 -26.58
CA ALA A 115 13.09 -18.27 -26.75
C ALA A 115 13.60 -17.72 -25.39
N LYS A 116 14.80 -17.15 -25.38
CA LYS A 116 15.41 -16.55 -24.19
C LYS A 116 14.73 -15.22 -23.87
N PHE A 117 14.68 -14.87 -22.58
CA PHE A 117 14.01 -13.66 -22.08
C PHE A 117 14.37 -12.37 -22.85
N PHE A 118 15.66 -12.08 -23.03
CA PHE A 118 16.11 -10.87 -23.72
C PHE A 118 15.84 -10.90 -25.22
N ASP A 119 15.88 -12.08 -25.85
CA ASP A 119 15.58 -12.24 -27.27
C ASP A 119 14.09 -11.96 -27.54
N VAL A 120 13.21 -12.42 -26.64
CA VAL A 120 11.77 -12.13 -26.68
C VAL A 120 11.53 -10.63 -26.55
N ILE A 121 12.13 -9.95 -25.56
CA ILE A 121 11.93 -8.50 -25.35
C ILE A 121 12.34 -7.68 -26.57
N ARG A 122 13.38 -8.11 -27.30
CA ARG A 122 13.85 -7.42 -28.50
C ARG A 122 12.93 -7.65 -29.71
N ARG A 123 12.37 -8.85 -29.85
CA ARG A 123 11.60 -9.26 -31.04
C ARG A 123 10.09 -9.03 -30.91
N THR A 124 9.57 -9.00 -29.70
CA THR A 124 8.14 -8.79 -29.42
C THR A 124 7.80 -7.32 -29.19
N PRO A 125 6.56 -6.91 -29.46
CA PRO A 125 6.10 -5.57 -29.09
C PRO A 125 6.14 -5.40 -27.58
N LYS A 126 6.56 -4.22 -27.12
CA LYS A 126 6.76 -3.92 -25.69
C LYS A 126 5.45 -3.76 -24.92
N SER A 127 4.32 -3.63 -25.61
CA SER A 127 3.03 -3.32 -24.99
C SER A 127 2.55 -4.36 -23.96
N PRO A 128 2.57 -5.69 -24.21
CA PRO A 128 2.10 -6.66 -23.21
C PRO A 128 3.01 -6.69 -21.98
N LEU A 129 4.33 -6.51 -22.17
CA LEU A 129 5.30 -6.44 -21.09
C LEU A 129 5.08 -5.20 -20.21
N VAL A 130 5.02 -4.01 -20.81
CA VAL A 130 4.84 -2.74 -20.08
C VAL A 130 3.50 -2.73 -19.36
N PHE A 131 2.43 -3.17 -20.02
CA PHE A 131 1.12 -3.27 -19.40
C PHE A 131 1.12 -4.25 -18.24
N GLY A 132 1.70 -5.45 -18.41
CA GLY A 132 1.79 -6.45 -17.36
C GLY A 132 2.51 -5.91 -16.12
N VAL A 133 3.68 -5.29 -16.30
CA VAL A 133 4.46 -4.72 -15.19
C VAL A 133 3.70 -3.59 -14.49
N TYR A 134 3.17 -2.64 -15.27
CA TYR A 134 2.48 -1.48 -14.74
C TYR A 134 1.21 -1.86 -13.99
N SER A 135 0.34 -2.68 -14.59
CA SER A 135 -0.90 -3.13 -13.97
C SER A 135 -0.66 -3.93 -12.69
N SER A 136 0.36 -4.79 -12.67
CA SER A 136 0.71 -5.59 -11.48
C SER A 136 1.23 -4.73 -10.34
N GLY A 137 2.09 -3.75 -10.63
CA GLY A 137 2.64 -2.83 -9.63
C GLY A 137 1.58 -1.91 -9.04
N VAL A 138 0.75 -1.29 -9.89
CA VAL A 138 -0.34 -0.40 -9.44
C VAL A 138 -1.39 -1.18 -8.65
N ALA A 139 -1.83 -2.35 -9.14
CA ALA A 139 -2.80 -3.17 -8.44
C ALA A 139 -2.27 -3.62 -7.07
N PHE A 140 -1.01 -4.02 -6.98
CA PHE A 140 -0.39 -4.37 -5.70
C PHE A 140 -0.38 -3.18 -4.74
N TYR A 141 0.09 -2.02 -5.19
CA TYR A 141 0.13 -0.83 -4.36
C TYR A 141 -1.25 -0.45 -3.82
N MET A 142 -2.27 -0.45 -4.68
CA MET A 142 -3.64 -0.13 -4.28
C MET A 142 -4.19 -1.13 -3.27
N LEU A 143 -4.07 -2.44 -3.53
CA LEU A 143 -4.56 -3.46 -2.61
C LEU A 143 -3.79 -3.45 -1.28
N HIS A 144 -2.47 -3.23 -1.31
CA HIS A 144 -1.67 -3.10 -0.09
C HIS A 144 -2.14 -1.89 0.73
N MET A 145 -2.32 -0.74 0.08
CA MET A 145 -2.80 0.48 0.72
C MET A 145 -4.24 0.36 1.25
N SER A 146 -5.09 -0.45 0.62
CA SER A 146 -6.46 -0.67 1.08
C SER A 146 -6.61 -1.72 2.19
N PHE A 147 -5.81 -2.79 2.16
CA PHE A 147 -6.06 -3.97 3.02
C PHE A 147 -5.02 -4.24 4.11
N ILE A 148 -3.79 -3.76 3.92
CA ILE A 148 -2.64 -4.01 4.80
C ILE A 148 -2.29 -2.75 5.58
N THR A 149 -1.98 -1.66 4.88
CA THR A 149 -1.59 -0.38 5.46
C THR A 149 -2.51 0.12 6.59
N PRO A 150 -3.86 0.19 6.43
CA PRO A 150 -4.73 0.67 7.50
C PRO A 150 -4.67 -0.22 8.73
N LYS A 151 -4.58 -1.55 8.56
CA LYS A 151 -4.54 -2.49 9.69
C LYS A 151 -3.25 -2.45 10.49
N ILE A 152 -2.15 -2.05 9.86
CA ILE A 152 -0.84 -1.97 10.50
C ILE A 152 -0.68 -0.66 11.25
N PHE A 153 -1.29 0.41 10.72
CA PHE A 153 -1.23 1.74 11.30
C PHE A 153 -2.40 2.05 12.25
N THR A 154 -3.37 1.14 12.37
CA THR A 154 -4.39 1.20 13.42
C THR A 154 -3.89 0.60 14.73
N GLU A 155 -4.55 0.98 15.82
CA GLU A 155 -4.25 0.55 17.19
C GLU A 155 -4.32 -0.98 17.39
N ASP A 156 -5.21 -1.68 16.67
CA ASP A 156 -5.37 -3.12 16.82
C ASP A 156 -4.05 -3.86 16.58
N ASP A 157 -3.70 -4.80 17.46
CA ASP A 157 -2.59 -5.69 17.20
C ASP A 157 -2.89 -6.49 15.93
N PRO A 158 -2.13 -6.27 14.84
CA PRO A 158 -2.39 -6.90 13.59
C PRO A 158 -2.10 -8.38 13.77
N CYS A 159 -3.15 -9.20 13.63
CA CYS A 159 -2.98 -10.64 13.65
C CYS A 159 -1.92 -11.03 12.61
N SER A 160 -0.79 -11.59 13.07
CA SER A 160 0.37 -11.88 12.22
C SER A 160 0.00 -12.82 11.06
N SER A 161 -0.87 -13.80 11.31
CA SER A 161 -1.38 -14.71 10.28
C SER A 161 -2.34 -14.02 9.31
N CYS A 162 -3.14 -13.04 9.75
CA CYS A 162 -3.98 -12.21 8.88
C CYS A 162 -3.16 -11.30 7.97
N THR A 163 -2.10 -10.68 8.47
CA THR A 163 -1.21 -9.83 7.67
C THR A 163 -0.46 -10.66 6.63
N LEU A 164 0.06 -11.82 7.04
CA LEU A 164 0.74 -12.76 6.15
C LEU A 164 -0.20 -13.29 5.05
N SER A 165 -1.37 -13.81 5.42
CA SER A 165 -2.33 -14.37 4.47
C SER A 165 -2.81 -13.33 3.46
N LYS A 166 -3.10 -12.11 3.90
CA LYS A 166 -3.44 -10.99 3.01
C LYS A 166 -2.28 -10.60 2.10
N GLY A 167 -1.06 -10.52 2.63
CA GLY A 167 0.14 -10.23 1.85
C GLY A 167 0.36 -11.25 0.74
N VAL A 168 0.28 -12.54 1.08
CA VAL A 168 0.39 -13.65 0.12
C VAL A 168 -0.73 -13.60 -0.90
N LEU A 169 -1.99 -13.42 -0.48
CA LEU A 169 -3.13 -13.35 -1.39
C LEU A 169 -2.99 -12.20 -2.39
N ILE A 170 -2.62 -11.01 -1.90
CA ILE A 170 -2.45 -9.83 -2.75
C ILE A 170 -1.28 -10.03 -3.72
N SER A 171 -0.14 -10.54 -3.24
CA SER A 171 1.03 -10.84 -4.07
C SER A 171 0.71 -11.86 -5.16
N LEU A 172 0.03 -12.97 -4.84
CA LEU A 172 -0.38 -13.98 -5.83
C LEU A 172 -1.42 -13.43 -6.81
N ALA A 173 -2.41 -12.68 -6.32
CA ALA A 173 -3.46 -12.11 -7.18
C ALA A 173 -2.90 -11.11 -8.18
N THR A 174 -1.98 -10.24 -7.75
CA THR A 174 -1.47 -9.15 -8.58
C THR A 174 -0.20 -9.51 -9.35
N GLY A 175 0.69 -10.33 -8.79
CA GLY A 175 1.95 -10.72 -9.40
C GLY A 175 1.86 -11.96 -10.30
N ILE A 176 0.83 -12.80 -10.14
CA ILE A 176 0.65 -14.03 -10.91
C ILE A 176 -0.71 -14.05 -11.64
N ALA A 177 -1.83 -14.00 -10.90
CA ALA A 177 -3.15 -14.19 -11.52
C ALA A 177 -3.49 -13.07 -12.52
N LEU A 178 -3.21 -11.82 -12.18
CA LEU A 178 -3.46 -10.68 -13.06
C LEU A 178 -2.64 -10.73 -14.37
N PRO A 179 -1.31 -10.96 -14.36
CA PRO A 179 -0.54 -11.18 -15.59
C PRO A 179 -1.02 -12.35 -16.43
N LEU A 180 -1.39 -13.46 -15.79
CA LEU A 180 -1.94 -14.64 -16.48
C LEU A 180 -3.29 -14.34 -17.15
N LEU A 181 -4.10 -13.44 -16.61
CA LEU A 181 -5.37 -13.07 -17.24
C LEU A 181 -5.16 -12.03 -18.35
N SER A 182 -4.39 -10.98 -18.05
CA SER A 182 -4.30 -9.76 -18.88
C SER A 182 -3.32 -9.88 -20.04
N THR A 183 -2.15 -10.49 -19.85
CA THR A 183 -1.12 -10.61 -20.90
C THR A 183 -1.60 -11.37 -22.14
N PRO A 184 -2.22 -12.57 -22.03
CA PRO A 184 -2.63 -13.32 -23.22
C PRO A 184 -3.73 -12.59 -24.01
N TYR A 185 -4.61 -11.89 -23.30
CA TYR A 185 -5.61 -11.02 -23.92
C TYR A 185 -4.95 -9.90 -24.75
N ILE A 186 -3.99 -9.18 -24.18
CA ILE A 186 -3.30 -8.09 -24.90
C ILE A 186 -2.45 -8.62 -26.05
N ALA A 187 -1.75 -9.74 -25.84
CA ALA A 187 -0.97 -10.39 -26.90
C ALA A 187 -1.87 -10.78 -28.09
N TYR A 188 -3.09 -11.26 -27.82
CA TYR A 188 -4.07 -11.58 -28.86
C TYR A 188 -4.52 -10.35 -29.66
N TYR A 189 -4.81 -9.21 -28.99
CA TYR A 189 -5.17 -7.97 -29.71
C TYR A 189 -4.03 -7.44 -30.58
N VAL A 190 -2.79 -7.55 -30.09
CA VAL A 190 -1.61 -7.15 -30.84
C VAL A 190 -1.42 -8.02 -32.09
N LEU A 191 -1.69 -9.33 -32.00
CA LEU A 191 -1.71 -10.23 -33.16
C LEU A 191 -2.79 -9.84 -34.17
N LEU A 192 -4.01 -9.55 -33.68
CA LEU A 192 -5.14 -9.11 -34.51
C LEU A 192 -4.80 -7.84 -35.32
N GLN A 193 -4.08 -6.90 -34.71
CA GLN A 193 -3.64 -5.67 -35.38
C GLN A 193 -2.49 -5.88 -36.36
N ARG A 194 -1.59 -6.84 -36.10
CA ARG A 194 -0.43 -7.12 -36.94
C ARG A 194 -0.76 -7.97 -38.17
N GLU A 195 -1.69 -8.92 -38.02
CA GLU A 195 -2.05 -9.86 -39.07
C GLU A 195 -3.54 -9.75 -39.45
N PRO A 196 -4.00 -8.61 -39.98
CA PRO A 196 -5.41 -8.42 -40.34
C PRO A 196 -5.87 -9.37 -41.47
N LYS A 197 -4.92 -10.03 -42.14
CA LYS A 197 -5.17 -11.03 -43.19
C LYS A 197 -5.54 -12.41 -42.62
N MET A 198 -5.13 -12.71 -41.38
CA MET A 198 -5.56 -13.90 -40.67
C MET A 198 -6.95 -13.63 -40.10
N LYS A 199 -7.94 -14.48 -40.42
CA LYS A 199 -9.32 -14.37 -39.91
C LYS A 199 -9.40 -14.79 -38.43
N TYR A 200 -8.74 -14.05 -37.54
CA TYR A 200 -8.93 -14.24 -36.10
C TYR A 200 -10.28 -13.63 -35.67
N PRO A 201 -11.11 -14.36 -34.92
CA PRO A 201 -12.40 -13.83 -34.46
C PRO A 201 -12.17 -12.70 -33.45
N LEU A 202 -12.97 -11.64 -33.56
CA LEU A 202 -13.00 -10.60 -32.54
C LEU A 202 -13.66 -11.16 -31.27
N ILE A 203 -13.07 -10.82 -30.13
CA ILE A 203 -13.61 -11.19 -28.81
C ILE A 203 -14.82 -10.30 -28.54
N THR A 204 -16.00 -10.91 -28.42
CA THR A 204 -17.25 -10.20 -28.09
C THR A 204 -17.79 -10.62 -26.72
N LYS A 205 -17.42 -11.81 -26.25
CA LYS A 205 -17.91 -12.39 -25.00
C LYS A 205 -16.81 -12.56 -23.96
N SER A 206 -17.15 -12.42 -22.69
CA SER A 206 -16.23 -12.65 -21.56
C SER A 206 -15.71 -14.10 -21.47
N GLN A 207 -16.49 -15.06 -21.94
CA GLN A 207 -16.10 -16.47 -22.03
C GLN A 207 -14.96 -16.70 -23.02
N GLU A 208 -14.96 -15.98 -24.14
CA GLU A 208 -13.90 -16.04 -25.16
C GLU A 208 -12.60 -15.45 -24.62
N MET A 209 -12.69 -14.36 -23.86
CA MET A 209 -11.55 -13.79 -23.13
C MET A 209 -10.92 -14.81 -22.17
N LEU A 210 -11.75 -15.51 -21.38
CA LEU A 210 -11.27 -16.52 -20.43
C LEU A 210 -10.62 -17.71 -21.16
N ALA A 211 -11.21 -18.14 -22.28
CA ALA A 211 -10.67 -19.22 -23.09
C ALA A 211 -9.28 -18.87 -23.65
N ILE A 212 -9.11 -17.65 -24.17
CA ILE A 212 -7.81 -17.15 -24.67
C ILE A 212 -6.80 -17.04 -23.54
N ALA A 213 -7.21 -16.58 -22.36
CA ALA A 213 -6.34 -16.56 -21.20
C ALA A 213 -5.88 -17.99 -20.83
N PHE A 214 -6.79 -18.95 -20.80
CA PHE A 214 -6.47 -20.32 -20.44
C PHE A 214 -5.52 -21.01 -21.43
N THR A 215 -5.69 -20.76 -22.74
CA THR A 215 -4.82 -21.30 -23.79
C THR A 215 -3.46 -20.62 -23.80
N GLY A 216 -3.40 -19.28 -23.77
CA GLY A 216 -2.15 -18.51 -23.76
C GLY A 216 -1.29 -18.76 -22.52
N ASN A 217 -1.92 -19.12 -21.39
CA ASN A 217 -1.20 -19.43 -20.16
C ASN A 217 -0.46 -20.76 -20.16
N LYS A 218 -0.71 -21.65 -21.13
CA LYS A 218 -0.05 -22.98 -21.17
C LYS A 218 1.48 -22.86 -21.13
N ALA A 219 2.04 -21.88 -21.86
CA ALA A 219 3.47 -21.63 -21.86
C ALA A 219 4.04 -21.18 -20.49
N ALA A 220 3.26 -20.39 -19.74
CA ALA A 220 3.66 -19.87 -18.43
C ALA A 220 3.51 -20.90 -17.28
N ARG A 221 2.77 -21.99 -17.47
CA ARG A 221 2.55 -23.02 -16.41
C ARG A 221 3.84 -23.63 -15.88
N SER A 222 4.84 -23.78 -16.75
CA SER A 222 6.17 -24.27 -16.38
C SER A 222 6.92 -23.36 -15.39
N LEU A 223 6.59 -22.06 -15.34
CA LEU A 223 7.19 -21.10 -14.42
C LEU A 223 6.47 -21.03 -13.06
N LEU A 224 5.19 -21.36 -13.01
CA LEU A 224 4.38 -21.30 -11.77
C LEU A 224 5.00 -22.03 -10.57
N PRO A 225 5.57 -23.25 -10.68
CA PRO A 225 6.17 -23.92 -9.52
C PRO A 225 7.37 -23.17 -8.94
N VAL A 226 7.98 -22.24 -9.67
CA VAL A 226 9.09 -21.38 -9.19
C VAL A 226 8.58 -20.02 -8.72
N LEU A 227 7.65 -19.42 -9.46
CA LEU A 227 7.13 -18.08 -9.18
C LEU A 227 6.22 -18.02 -7.96
N VAL A 228 5.40 -19.05 -7.74
CA VAL A 228 4.51 -19.13 -6.56
C VAL A 228 5.31 -19.14 -5.25
N PRO A 229 6.28 -20.05 -5.02
CA PRO A 229 7.05 -20.03 -3.77
C PRO A 229 7.90 -18.76 -3.64
N PHE A 230 8.41 -18.21 -4.74
CA PHE A 230 9.10 -16.92 -4.71
C PHE A 230 8.20 -15.79 -4.18
N GLN A 231 6.96 -15.69 -4.68
CA GLN A 231 6.01 -14.67 -4.24
C GLN A 231 5.58 -14.87 -2.79
N VAL A 232 5.35 -16.11 -2.38
CA VAL A 232 5.05 -16.45 -0.98
C VAL A 232 6.22 -16.07 -0.07
N ALA A 233 7.46 -16.36 -0.46
CA ALA A 233 8.65 -16.03 0.32
C ALA A 233 8.83 -14.51 0.46
N VAL A 234 8.70 -13.74 -0.63
CA VAL A 234 8.77 -12.27 -0.58
C VAL A 234 7.65 -11.71 0.31
N ALA A 235 6.42 -12.18 0.16
CA ALA A 235 5.31 -11.74 1.00
C ALA A 235 5.53 -12.06 2.48
N ALA A 236 6.10 -13.22 2.80
CA ALA A 236 6.42 -13.62 4.17
C ALA A 236 7.52 -12.75 4.79
N ILE A 237 8.62 -12.52 4.05
CA ILE A 237 9.71 -11.64 4.49
C ILE A 237 9.19 -10.22 4.68
N SER A 238 8.41 -9.71 3.72
CA SER A 238 7.80 -8.38 3.78
C SER A 238 6.90 -8.22 5.02
N ALA A 239 6.03 -9.19 5.29
CA ALA A 239 5.16 -9.17 6.46
C ALA A 239 5.96 -9.22 7.77
N TYR A 240 6.97 -10.07 7.85
CA TYR A 240 7.85 -10.18 9.03
C TYR A 240 8.59 -8.87 9.30
N VAL A 241 9.27 -8.32 8.30
CA VAL A 241 10.05 -7.08 8.41
C VAL A 241 9.15 -5.91 8.82
N LEU A 242 7.95 -5.84 8.25
CA LEU A 242 6.98 -4.80 8.55
C LEU A 242 6.45 -4.89 9.99
N LEU A 243 6.10 -6.09 10.45
CA LEU A 243 5.66 -6.32 11.84
C LEU A 243 6.79 -6.07 12.84
N TRP A 244 8.01 -6.50 12.53
CA TRP A 244 9.20 -6.21 13.33
C TRP A 244 9.45 -4.70 13.46
N GLY A 245 9.40 -3.96 12.34
CA GLY A 245 9.57 -2.51 12.32
C GLY A 245 8.50 -1.79 13.14
N ARG A 246 7.22 -2.17 12.97
CA ARG A 246 6.10 -1.65 13.77
C ARG A 246 6.35 -1.85 15.26
N ASN A 247 6.61 -3.10 15.68
CA ASN A 247 6.77 -3.44 17.09
C ASN A 247 7.97 -2.73 17.71
N ARG A 248 9.04 -2.51 16.94
CA ARG A 248 10.22 -1.81 17.42
C ARG A 248 9.97 -0.32 17.63
N ILE A 249 9.29 0.34 16.69
CA ILE A 249 8.90 1.76 16.82
C ILE A 249 8.06 1.97 18.08
N PHE A 250 7.04 1.14 18.28
CA PHE A 250 6.19 1.25 19.48
C PHE A 250 6.95 0.92 20.77
N SER A 251 7.77 -0.14 20.78
CA SER A 251 8.58 -0.48 21.95
C SER A 251 9.57 0.64 22.33
N THR A 252 10.12 1.35 21.34
CA THR A 252 11.03 2.48 21.56
C THR A 252 10.28 3.70 22.08
N MET A 253 9.07 3.98 21.55
CA MET A 253 8.21 5.05 22.09
C MET A 253 7.81 4.81 23.55
N ASP A 254 7.59 3.55 23.93
CA ASP A 254 7.23 3.18 25.30
C ASP A 254 8.43 3.25 26.26
N ALA A 255 9.64 3.01 25.76
CA ALA A 255 10.87 3.03 26.56
C ALA A 255 11.44 4.44 26.78
N ASP A 256 11.21 5.37 25.83
CA ASP A 256 11.73 6.74 25.87
C ASP A 256 10.63 7.76 25.56
N PRO A 257 9.92 8.27 26.60
CA PRO A 257 8.81 9.21 26.41
C PRO A 257 9.27 10.60 25.94
N ASP A 258 10.51 11.00 26.23
CA ASP A 258 11.07 12.28 25.79
C ASP A 258 11.36 12.25 24.29
N LEU A 259 11.93 11.15 23.80
CA LEU A 259 12.10 10.91 22.37
C LEU A 259 10.75 10.86 21.65
N ALA A 260 9.75 10.21 22.25
CA ALA A 260 8.40 10.19 21.68
C ALA A 260 7.88 11.63 21.50
N LYS A 261 7.99 12.49 22.52
CA LYS A 261 7.57 13.90 22.43
C LYS A 261 8.27 14.66 21.30
N GLU A 262 9.58 14.51 21.16
CA GLU A 262 10.35 15.17 20.10
C GLU A 262 9.90 14.70 18.71
N VAL A 263 9.76 13.38 18.51
CA VAL A 263 9.36 12.84 17.20
C VAL A 263 7.88 13.15 16.89
N MET A 264 7.00 13.20 17.90
CA MET A 264 5.60 13.58 17.72
C MET A 264 5.47 15.06 17.32
N THR A 265 6.19 15.96 17.98
CA THR A 265 6.21 17.39 17.61
C THR A 265 6.79 17.60 16.22
N ALA A 266 7.89 16.92 15.88
CA ALA A 266 8.47 16.96 14.54
C ALA A 266 7.53 16.37 13.46
N ALA A 267 6.78 15.31 13.78
CA ALA A 267 5.79 14.71 12.89
C ALA A 267 4.57 15.62 12.65
N GLN A 268 4.18 16.46 13.62
CA GLN A 268 3.12 17.45 13.44
C GLN A 268 3.52 18.58 12.50
N VAL A 269 4.76 19.07 12.62
CA VAL A 269 5.32 20.12 11.75
C VAL A 269 5.48 19.63 10.32
N MET A 270 5.62 18.31 10.12
CA MET A 270 5.77 17.74 8.79
C MET A 270 4.46 17.72 7.98
N GLU A 271 4.56 18.24 6.76
CA GLU A 271 3.50 18.16 5.77
C GLU A 271 3.24 16.70 5.36
N GLY A 272 1.96 16.35 5.26
CA GLY A 272 1.54 15.00 4.92
C GLY A 272 1.93 14.61 3.49
N PRO A 273 1.97 13.30 3.18
CA PRO A 273 2.26 12.82 1.84
C PRO A 273 1.27 13.37 0.79
N LYS A 274 0.00 13.59 1.17
CA LYS A 274 -1.02 14.23 0.32
C LYS A 274 -0.68 15.68 0.01
N GLU A 275 -0.17 16.44 0.97
CA GLU A 275 0.22 17.85 0.80
C GLU A 275 1.48 17.95 -0.06
N LYS A 276 2.46 17.06 0.14
CA LYS A 276 3.64 16.95 -0.73
C LYS A 276 3.26 16.60 -2.17
N ILE A 277 2.33 15.66 -2.37
CA ILE A 277 1.84 15.31 -3.70
C ILE A 277 1.05 16.47 -4.30
N MET A 278 0.17 17.15 -3.55
CA MET A 278 -0.56 18.33 -4.05
C MET A 278 0.37 19.47 -4.43
N LYS A 279 1.40 19.76 -3.62
CA LYS A 279 2.43 20.74 -3.95
C LYS A 279 3.23 20.33 -5.18
N TRP A 280 3.58 19.05 -5.31
CA TRP A 280 4.25 18.54 -6.49
C TRP A 280 3.36 18.63 -7.74
N LEU A 281 2.07 18.32 -7.62
CA LEU A 281 1.09 18.39 -8.71
C LEU A 281 0.82 19.84 -9.14
N HIS A 282 0.76 20.76 -8.18
CA HIS A 282 0.61 22.20 -8.39
C HIS A 282 1.85 22.83 -9.01
N ASN A 283 3.04 22.34 -8.65
CA ASN A 283 4.31 22.78 -9.20
C ASN A 283 4.72 22.05 -10.49
N ALA A 284 3.92 21.07 -10.95
CA ALA A 284 4.17 20.36 -12.19
C ALA A 284 3.69 21.23 -13.38
N PRO A 285 4.61 21.67 -14.28
CA PRO A 285 4.31 22.62 -15.35
C PRO A 285 3.31 22.12 -16.42
N LEU A 286 2.87 20.86 -16.33
CA LEU A 286 1.87 20.27 -17.23
C LEU A 286 0.41 20.40 -16.72
N LEU A 287 0.20 20.72 -15.44
CA LEU A 287 -1.13 20.78 -14.81
C LEU A 287 -1.54 22.18 -14.35
N SER A 288 -0.65 23.17 -14.43
CA SER A 288 -0.94 24.58 -14.11
C SER A 288 -2.02 25.21 -15.01
N GLY A 289 -2.37 24.58 -16.13
CA GLY A 289 -3.48 25.00 -17.00
C GLY A 289 -4.85 24.40 -16.64
N PHE A 290 -4.92 23.38 -15.78
CA PHE A 290 -6.17 22.68 -15.45
C PHE A 290 -6.65 22.90 -14.01
N VAL A 291 -5.77 23.36 -13.11
CA VAL A 291 -6.17 23.75 -11.75
C VAL A 291 -6.52 25.22 -11.81
N ALA A 292 -7.81 25.54 -11.71
CA ALA A 292 -8.27 26.90 -11.58
C ALA A 292 -7.56 27.56 -10.39
N GLU A 293 -6.95 28.73 -10.63
CA GLU A 293 -6.48 29.60 -9.56
C GLU A 293 -7.63 29.79 -8.55
N PRO A 294 -7.43 29.52 -7.24
CA PRO A 294 -8.37 30.00 -6.25
C PRO A 294 -8.38 31.53 -6.35
N ALA A 295 -9.57 32.09 -6.56
CA ALA A 295 -9.80 33.52 -6.71
C ALA A 295 -9.10 34.29 -5.57
N PRO A 296 -8.40 35.40 -5.87
CA PRO A 296 -7.76 36.20 -4.84
C PRO A 296 -8.83 36.71 -3.88
N GLU A 297 -8.71 36.36 -2.60
CA GLU A 297 -9.44 37.07 -1.54
C GLU A 297 -9.08 38.55 -1.66
N ASN A 298 -10.08 39.34 -2.06
CA ASN A 298 -9.96 40.78 -2.15
C ASN A 298 -9.75 41.34 -0.74
N GLU A 299 -8.49 41.59 -0.39
CA GLU A 299 -8.14 42.67 0.50
C GLU A 299 -8.57 43.98 -0.18
N LYS A 300 -9.67 44.58 0.30
CA LYS A 300 -9.83 46.03 0.50
C LYS A 300 -11.17 46.40 1.15
N LEU A 301 -11.05 46.90 2.38
CA LEU A 301 -11.72 48.10 2.92
C LEU A 301 -13.21 48.02 3.27
N ARG A 302 -13.48 47.75 4.56
CA ARG A 302 -13.94 48.79 5.50
C ARG A 302 -13.78 48.36 6.95
#